data_AF-A0A1N7SQX8-F1
#
_entry.id   AF-A0A1N7SQX8-F1
#
_cell.length_a   1.000
_cell.length_b   1.000
_cell.length_c   1.000
_cell.angle_alpha   90.00
_cell.angle_beta   90.00
_cell.angle_gamma   90.00
#
_symmetry.space_group_name_H-M   'P 1'
#
loop_
_entity.id
_entity.type
_entity.pdbx_description
1 polymer ?
#
loop_
_entity_poly.entity_id
_entity_poly.type
_entity_poly.pdbx_seq_one_letter_code
_entity_poly.pdbx_strand_id
1 'polypeptide(L)'
;MRSYPAAKVEIPELAGVQHVFVKAAARVNSRAENSHQPTRERERRMRGFRDSQRTRAFLSSFGPIRQHFALKRHLLRASLYRKHLAARFASWHKLTNVTQSPSTAW
;
A
#
# COMPACT_ATOMS: atom_id res chain seq x y z
N MET A 1 15.35 -1.91 -21.92
CA MET A 1 14.24 -1.32 -22.71
C MET A 1 14.75 -0.96 -24.10
N ARG A 2 14.42 -1.75 -25.13
CA ARG A 2 14.88 -1.54 -26.51
C ARG A 2 13.72 -1.47 -27.54
N SER A 3 12.48 -1.36 -27.07
CA SER A 3 11.26 -1.40 -27.89
C SER A 3 10.82 -0.04 -28.45
N TYR A 4 11.18 1.07 -27.81
CA TYR A 4 10.76 2.41 -28.23
C TYR A 4 11.35 2.87 -29.58
N PRO A 5 12.62 2.56 -29.93
CA PRO A 5 13.15 2.85 -31.26
C PRO A 5 12.42 2.06 -32.36
N ALA A 6 12.04 0.82 -32.12
CA ALA A 6 11.28 0.00 -33.08
C ALA A 6 9.87 0.56 -33.32
N ALA A 7 9.17 0.95 -32.24
CA ALA A 7 7.84 1.55 -32.34
C ALA A 7 7.80 2.87 -33.14
N LYS A 8 8.89 3.66 -33.12
CA LYS A 8 9.00 4.86 -33.97
C LYS A 8 9.09 4.54 -35.46
N VAL A 9 9.67 3.39 -35.80
CA VAL A 9 9.84 2.96 -37.19
C VAL A 9 8.53 2.38 -37.72
N GLU A 10 7.79 1.64 -36.89
CA GLU A 10 6.56 0.96 -37.29
C GLU A 10 5.33 1.85 -37.34
N ILE A 11 5.33 3.01 -36.67
CA ILE A 11 4.17 3.92 -36.60
C ILE A 11 4.46 5.20 -37.42
N PRO A 12 3.93 5.31 -38.65
CA PRO A 12 4.19 6.44 -39.55
C PRO A 12 3.78 7.80 -38.96
N GLU A 13 2.75 7.81 -38.11
CA GLU A 13 2.22 9.00 -37.42
C GLU A 13 3.23 9.62 -36.45
N LEU A 14 4.20 8.83 -35.97
CA LEU A 14 5.26 9.30 -35.08
C LEU A 14 6.47 9.87 -35.83
N ALA A 15 6.56 9.69 -37.15
CA ALA A 15 7.72 10.12 -37.94
C ALA A 15 7.91 11.65 -37.98
N GLY A 16 6.81 12.41 -37.89
CA GLY A 16 6.84 13.88 -37.87
C GLY A 16 6.90 14.50 -36.47
N VAL A 17 6.87 13.70 -35.41
CA VAL A 17 6.78 14.19 -34.03
C VAL A 17 8.17 14.40 -33.44
N GLN A 18 8.42 15.59 -32.86
CA GLN A 18 9.67 15.86 -32.15
C GLN A 18 9.73 15.05 -30.84
N HIS A 19 10.55 14.00 -30.84
CA HIS A 19 10.71 13.12 -29.68
C HIS A 19 11.86 13.59 -28.79
N VAL A 20 11.54 14.34 -27.74
CA VAL A 20 12.51 14.82 -26.76
C VAL A 20 12.89 13.70 -25.80
N PHE A 21 14.13 13.22 -25.86
CA PHE A 21 14.70 12.36 -24.84
C PHE A 21 15.06 13.19 -23.61
N VAL A 22 14.14 13.23 -22.65
CA VAL A 22 14.41 13.82 -21.34
C VAL A 22 15.42 12.94 -20.61
N LYS A 23 16.59 13.50 -20.25
CA LYS A 23 17.64 12.80 -19.47
C LYS A 23 17.02 12.20 -18.21
N ALA A 24 17.46 10.99 -17.82
CA ALA A 24 16.95 10.28 -16.66
C ALA A 24 16.97 11.12 -15.36
N ALA A 25 17.96 12.02 -15.23
CA ALA A 25 18.06 12.98 -14.11
C ALA A 25 16.92 14.02 -14.05
N ALA A 26 16.10 14.17 -15.08
CA ALA A 26 14.89 15.00 -15.06
C ALA A 26 13.61 14.17 -14.80
N ARG A 27 13.72 12.84 -14.73
CA ARG A 27 12.63 11.91 -14.35
C ARG A 27 12.56 11.61 -12.86
N VAL A 28 13.27 12.36 -12.01
CA VAL A 28 13.35 12.09 -10.57
C VAL A 28 11.97 12.10 -9.88
N ASN A 29 10.96 12.71 -10.51
CA ASN A 29 9.58 12.79 -10.00
C ASN A 29 8.55 11.97 -10.77
N SER A 30 8.97 11.05 -11.67
CA SER A 30 8.04 10.19 -12.43
C SER A 30 7.15 9.36 -11.48
N ARG A 31 5.88 9.76 -11.36
CA ARG A 31 4.87 9.11 -10.48
C ARG A 31 4.63 7.64 -10.80
N ALA A 32 4.75 7.24 -12.06
CA ALA A 32 4.59 5.86 -12.51
C ALA A 32 5.78 4.99 -12.08
N GLU A 33 7.01 5.46 -12.32
CA GLU A 33 8.23 4.74 -11.94
C GLU A 33 8.36 4.66 -10.42
N ASN A 34 8.13 5.74 -9.66
CA ASN A 34 8.26 5.72 -8.19
C ASN A 34 7.04 5.14 -7.44
N SER A 35 6.13 4.43 -8.12
CA SER A 35 4.92 3.86 -7.50
C SER A 35 5.20 2.63 -6.64
N HIS A 36 6.26 1.87 -6.95
CA HIS A 36 6.63 0.64 -6.26
C HIS A 36 7.51 0.86 -5.04
N GLN A 37 7.95 2.10 -4.76
CA GLN A 37 8.77 2.37 -3.60
C GLN A 37 7.98 2.14 -2.30
N PRO A 38 8.50 1.33 -1.35
CA PRO A 38 7.82 1.04 -0.07
C PRO A 38 7.43 2.29 0.70
N THR A 39 8.24 3.35 0.61
CA THR A 39 8.00 4.66 1.23
C THR A 39 6.72 5.30 0.70
N ARG A 40 6.44 5.17 -0.60
CA ARG A 40 5.28 5.81 -1.24
C ARG A 40 3.99 5.04 -1.03
N GLU A 41 4.05 3.71 -0.96
CA GLU A 41 2.94 2.86 -0.52
C GLU A 41 2.57 3.18 0.94
N ARG A 42 3.59 3.36 1.80
CA ARG A 42 3.43 3.81 3.18
C ARG A 42 2.81 5.21 3.25
N GLU A 43 3.32 6.19 2.50
CA GLU A 43 2.74 7.54 2.37
C GLU A 43 1.32 7.52 1.82
N ARG A 44 1.00 6.62 0.88
CA ARG A 44 -0.37 6.48 0.33
C ARG A 44 -1.34 5.94 1.37
N ARG A 45 -0.95 4.91 2.12
CA ARG A 45 -1.72 4.40 3.28
C ARG A 45 -1.77 5.43 4.41
N MET A 46 -0.80 6.35 4.44
CA MET A 46 -0.73 7.51 5.33
C MET A 46 -1.22 8.81 4.68
N ARG A 47 -2.02 8.79 3.59
CA ARG A 47 -2.87 9.95 3.21
C ARG A 47 -3.99 10.07 4.25
N GLY A 48 -3.71 10.22 5.52
CA GLY A 48 -3.11 11.41 6.12
C GLY A 48 -4.15 11.79 7.14
N PHE A 49 -3.92 11.38 8.39
CA PHE A 49 -4.78 11.80 9.48
C PHE A 49 -4.81 13.33 9.44
N ARG A 50 -5.99 13.91 9.16
CA ARG A 50 -6.20 15.36 9.03
C ARG A 50 -5.82 16.13 10.31
N ASP A 51 -5.63 15.40 11.40
CA ASP A 51 -5.38 15.88 12.75
C ASP A 51 -4.14 15.20 13.37
N SER A 52 -3.22 16.02 13.84
CA SER A 52 -1.98 15.62 14.51
C SER A 52 -2.23 14.84 15.81
N GLN A 53 -3.30 15.16 16.54
CA GLN A 53 -3.65 14.47 17.80
C GLN A 53 -4.10 13.04 17.52
N ARG A 54 -4.94 12.84 16.50
CA ARG A 54 -5.37 11.50 16.04
C ARG A 54 -4.19 10.69 15.53
N THR A 55 -3.26 11.34 14.82
CA THR A 55 -2.02 10.71 14.36
C THR A 55 -1.19 10.19 15.53
N ARG A 56 -1.00 11.02 16.57
CA ARG A 56 -0.20 10.66 17.74
C ARG A 56 -0.81 9.47 18.49
N ALA A 57 -2.13 9.48 18.71
CA ALA A 57 -2.84 8.37 19.37
C ALA A 57 -2.80 7.07 18.54
N PHE A 58 -2.89 7.19 17.21
CA PHE A 58 -2.72 6.04 16.33
C PHE A 58 -1.29 5.50 16.39
N LEU A 59 -0.28 6.36 16.24
CA LEU A 59 1.12 5.95 16.21
C LEU A 59 1.57 5.33 17.54
N SER A 60 1.10 5.84 18.69
CA SER A 60 1.45 5.28 20.00
C SER A 60 0.93 3.85 20.20
N SER A 61 -0.21 3.51 19.61
CA SER A 61 -0.85 2.19 19.74
C SER A 61 -0.53 1.24 18.59
N PHE A 62 -0.12 1.75 17.42
CA PHE A 62 0.01 0.95 16.20
C PHE A 62 1.08 -0.15 16.26
N GLY A 63 2.20 0.07 16.97
CA GLY A 63 3.29 -0.91 17.07
C GLY A 63 2.82 -2.26 17.64
N PRO A 64 2.28 -2.28 18.87
CA PRO A 64 1.72 -3.50 19.48
C PRO A 64 0.61 -4.16 18.65
N ILE A 65 -0.29 -3.35 18.07
CA ILE A 65 -1.40 -3.85 17.23
C ILE A 65 -0.83 -4.58 16.01
N ARG A 66 0.12 -3.96 15.31
CA ARG A 66 0.76 -4.55 14.13
C ARG A 66 1.48 -5.85 14.49
N GLN A 67 2.17 -5.90 15.63
CA GLN A 67 2.88 -7.08 16.09
C GLN A 67 1.92 -8.25 16.37
N HIS A 68 0.77 -8.00 17.00
CA HIS A 68 -0.24 -9.02 17.29
C HIS A 68 -0.76 -9.72 16.03
N PHE A 69 -0.87 -9.00 14.91
CA PHE A 69 -1.32 -9.53 13.62
C PHE A 69 -0.18 -9.99 12.69
N ALA A 70 1.09 -9.78 13.06
CA ALA A 70 2.25 -10.14 12.25
C ALA A 70 2.57 -11.64 12.27
N LEU A 71 1.60 -12.48 11.87
CA LEU A 71 1.79 -13.91 11.69
C LEU A 71 2.74 -14.18 10.52
N LYS A 72 3.73 -15.07 10.72
CA LYS A 72 4.68 -15.47 9.67
C LYS A 72 3.99 -16.36 8.62
N ARG A 73 3.22 -15.74 7.72
CA ARG A 73 2.42 -16.42 6.68
C ARG A 73 3.21 -17.44 5.88
N HIS A 74 4.49 -17.16 5.61
CA HIS A 74 5.38 -18.04 4.84
C HIS A 74 5.78 -19.33 5.58
N LEU A 75 5.60 -19.40 6.91
CA LEU A 75 5.89 -20.60 7.70
C LEU A 75 4.64 -21.46 7.96
N LEU A 76 3.46 -20.98 7.57
CA LEU A 76 2.19 -21.61 7.92
C LEU A 76 1.44 -22.08 6.68
N ARG A 77 0.90 -23.30 6.75
CA ARG A 77 -0.15 -23.73 5.81
C ARG A 77 -1.35 -22.79 5.91
N ALA A 78 -2.02 -22.57 4.79
CA ALA A 78 -3.14 -21.61 4.69
C ALA A 78 -4.28 -21.89 5.69
N SER A 79 -4.60 -23.16 5.94
CA SER A 79 -5.61 -23.56 6.94
C SER A 79 -5.21 -23.15 8.36
N LEU A 80 -3.96 -23.42 8.75
CA LEU A 80 -3.43 -23.07 10.07
C LEU A 80 -3.31 -21.56 10.25
N TYR A 81 -2.85 -20.85 9.22
CA TYR A 81 -2.81 -19.39 9.20
C TYR A 81 -4.19 -18.77 9.47
N ARG A 82 -5.24 -19.25 8.79
CA ARG A 82 -6.62 -18.78 9.00
C ARG A 82 -7.12 -19.03 10.43
N LYS A 83 -6.81 -20.22 11.01
CA LYS A 83 -7.15 -20.52 12.41
C LYS A 83 -6.47 -19.57 13.39
N HIS A 84 -5.17 -19.33 13.22
CA HIS A 84 -4.45 -18.38 14.06
C HIS A 84 -4.98 -16.96 13.91
N LEU A 85 -5.27 -16.53 12.69
CA LEU A 85 -5.81 -15.21 12.42
C LEU A 85 -7.19 -15.02 13.08
N ALA A 86 -8.07 -16.02 12.99
CA ALA A 86 -9.38 -16.01 13.66
C ALA A 86 -9.25 -15.89 15.20
N ALA A 87 -8.33 -16.64 15.81
CA ALA A 87 -8.07 -16.54 17.25
C ALA A 87 -7.54 -15.17 17.67
N ARG A 88 -6.65 -14.56 16.86
CA ARG A 88 -6.13 -13.21 17.09
C ARG A 88 -7.22 -12.14 16.98
N PHE A 89 -8.14 -12.30 16.01
CA PHE A 89 -9.33 -11.44 15.90
C PHE A 89 -10.27 -11.59 17.10
N ALA A 90 -10.57 -12.81 17.53
CA ALA A 90 -11.40 -13.04 18.72
C ALA A 90 -10.80 -12.38 19.97
N SER A 91 -9.48 -12.48 20.14
CA SER A 91 -8.76 -11.81 21.24
C SER A 91 -8.81 -10.29 21.12
N TRP A 92 -8.67 -9.77 19.89
CA TRP A 92 -8.76 -8.34 19.61
C TRP A 92 -10.15 -7.78 19.93
N HIS A 93 -11.22 -8.46 19.51
CA HIS A 93 -12.59 -8.06 19.82
C HIS A 93 -12.88 -7.98 21.32
N LYS A 94 -12.33 -8.91 22.10
CA LYS A 94 -12.42 -8.89 23.57
C LYS A 94 -11.70 -7.68 24.18
N LEU A 95 -10.51 -7.35 23.67
CA LEU A 95 -9.71 -6.23 24.16
C LEU A 95 -10.32 -4.86 23.82
N THR A 96 -10.92 -4.74 22.64
CA THR A 96 -11.47 -3.46 22.18
C THR A 96 -12.88 -3.19 22.69
N ASN A 97 -13.50 -4.12 23.44
CA ASN A 97 -14.92 -4.06 23.81
C ASN A 97 -15.81 -3.67 22.63
N VAL A 98 -15.43 -4.05 21.41
CA VAL A 98 -16.31 -3.96 20.25
C VAL A 98 -17.27 -5.13 20.38
N THR A 99 -18.15 -5.03 21.37
CA THR A 99 -19.49 -5.61 21.31
C THR A 99 -20.02 -5.19 19.96
N GLN A 100 -20.49 -6.15 19.17
CA GLN A 100 -21.25 -5.83 17.98
C GLN A 100 -22.36 -4.85 18.39
N SER A 101 -22.18 -3.55 18.15
CA SER A 101 -23.34 -2.69 17.97
C SER A 101 -23.96 -3.21 16.69
N PRO A 102 -25.13 -3.87 16.74
CA PRO A 102 -25.83 -4.19 15.52
C PRO A 102 -26.06 -2.86 14.83
N SER A 103 -25.56 -2.77 13.60
CA SER A 103 -25.76 -1.65 12.69
C SER A 103 -27.18 -1.14 12.85
N THR A 104 -27.35 0.06 13.42
CA THR A 104 -28.63 0.76 13.33
C THR A 104 -28.82 1.11 11.87
N ALA A 105 -29.79 0.43 11.27
CA ALA A 105 -30.26 0.66 9.92
C ALA A 105 -30.58 2.14 9.68
N TRP A 106 -30.10 2.67 8.56
CA TRP A 106 -30.72 3.75 7.79
C TRP A 106 -30.45 3.46 6.31
#